data_AF-A0AA35WZZ4-F1
#
_entry.id   AF-A0AA35WZZ4-F1
#
_cell.length_a   1.000
_cell.length_b   1.000
_cell.length_c   1.000
_cell.angle_alpha   90.00
_cell.angle_beta   90.00
_cell.angle_gamma   90.00
#
_symmetry.space_group_name_H-M   'P 1'
#
loop_
_entity.id
_entity.type
_entity.pdbx_description
1 polymer ?
#
loop_
_entity_poly.entity_id
_entity_poly.type
_entity_poly.pdbx_seq_one_letter_code
_entity_poly.pdbx_strand_id
1 'polypeptide(L)'
;MAEETETPGFSRLMELLQGSYLRKGVRKSVASKLEETEARLQGARRRYLELSLVHSELAATLDRRHASSTTNPRSGRPSDDGGGRGGREVLAAGEAQHCLRLHPQATLLGLSSDHLRLAGGRPLTGTGKEAVLREVQERLKAKCLRVAQWHSEGKASGSESLQLAKAAQLPGLVAQQINSLDSVEAQLREKRKENALRQHQHYKILVETSEMLHGALEQARLGSVARSEQVRLDYLQARTTALLGKQDVMYYQLLKGICSDGRLQALKEIRSLMAARLRGVEEQLAQTQHTLRHYHSLGPELASLAQQYAATLAEIENKQWALTELLKSCPTTN
;
A
#
# COMPACT_ATOMS: atom_id res chain seq x y z
N MET A 1 -7.53 21.03 -16.12
CA MET A 1 -8.42 19.86 -16.20
C MET A 1 -9.69 20.23 -15.46
N ALA A 2 -10.67 20.71 -16.24
CA ALA A 2 -12.13 20.75 -16.02
C ALA A 2 -12.61 21.12 -14.60
N GLU A 3 -12.98 22.38 -14.38
CA GLU A 3 -14.40 22.81 -14.45
C GLU A 3 -15.28 21.97 -13.52
N GLU A 4 -15.21 22.31 -12.23
CA GLU A 4 -16.27 21.99 -11.28
C GLU A 4 -17.53 22.65 -11.82
N THR A 5 -18.42 21.85 -12.40
CA THR A 5 -19.79 22.22 -12.70
C THR A 5 -20.47 22.58 -11.38
N GLU A 6 -20.39 23.86 -11.01
CA GLU A 6 -21.21 24.48 -9.98
C GLU A 6 -22.67 24.34 -10.40
N THR A 7 -23.30 23.24 -9.99
CA THR A 7 -24.75 23.11 -10.10
C THR A 7 -25.35 24.12 -9.12
N PRO A 8 -26.01 25.20 -9.58
CA PRO A 8 -26.51 26.25 -8.69
C PRO A 8 -27.59 25.73 -7.72
N GLY A 9 -28.20 24.58 -8.05
CA GLY A 9 -29.10 23.86 -7.14
C GLY A 9 -28.38 23.22 -5.96
N PHE A 10 -27.15 22.70 -6.14
CA PHE A 10 -26.38 22.07 -5.07
C PHE A 10 -25.76 23.09 -4.14
N SER A 11 -25.23 24.21 -4.66
CA SER A 11 -24.74 25.32 -3.83
C SER A 11 -25.88 25.93 -2.98
N ARG A 12 -27.07 26.10 -3.56
CA ARG A 12 -28.27 26.58 -2.82
C ARG A 12 -28.76 25.58 -1.76
N LEU A 13 -28.68 24.29 -2.05
CA LEU A 13 -28.94 23.24 -1.05
C LEU A 13 -27.90 23.26 0.08
N MET A 14 -26.61 23.43 -0.27
CA MET A 14 -25.52 23.53 0.71
C MET A 14 -25.65 24.79 1.58
N GLU A 15 -26.11 25.91 1.03
CA GLU A 15 -26.42 27.13 1.79
C GLU A 15 -27.61 26.94 2.74
N LEU A 16 -28.69 26.28 2.27
CA LEU A 16 -29.85 25.96 3.12
C LEU A 16 -29.49 24.94 4.23
N LEU A 17 -28.59 24.00 3.93
CA LEU A 17 -28.06 23.05 4.91
C LEU A 17 -27.10 23.74 5.89
N GLN A 18 -26.20 24.62 5.45
CA GLN A 18 -25.37 25.43 6.35
C GLN A 18 -26.20 26.38 7.21
N GLY A 19 -27.31 26.92 6.68
CA GLY A 19 -28.25 27.75 7.40
C GLY A 19 -29.00 26.99 8.50
N SER A 20 -29.33 25.73 8.26
CA SER A 20 -30.16 24.91 9.17
C SER A 20 -29.38 23.99 10.11
N TYR A 21 -28.12 23.65 9.80
CA TYR A 21 -27.29 22.74 10.59
C TYR A 21 -26.09 23.44 11.24
N LEU A 22 -25.76 23.04 12.47
CA LEU A 22 -24.52 23.42 13.16
C LEU A 22 -23.33 22.63 12.59
N ARG A 23 -22.10 23.11 12.82
CA ARG A 23 -20.81 22.48 12.44
C ARG A 23 -20.65 21.01 12.89
N LYS A 24 -21.53 20.53 13.77
CA LYS A 24 -21.61 19.16 14.29
C LYS A 24 -22.71 18.29 13.64
N GLY A 25 -23.39 18.77 12.58
CA GLY A 25 -24.43 18.00 11.87
C GLY A 25 -25.81 17.98 12.52
N VAL A 26 -26.08 18.83 13.51
CA VAL A 26 -27.37 18.90 14.21
C VAL A 26 -28.16 20.14 13.77
N ARG A 27 -29.47 20.00 13.51
CA ARG A 27 -30.34 21.14 13.18
C ARG A 27 -30.35 22.16 14.32
N LYS A 28 -30.24 23.45 14.02
CA LYS A 28 -30.24 24.54 15.03
C LYS A 28 -31.45 24.50 15.97
N SER A 29 -32.63 24.18 15.44
CA SER A 29 -33.86 24.02 16.23
C SER A 29 -33.84 22.83 17.18
N VAL A 30 -33.08 21.77 16.86
CA VAL A 30 -32.91 20.60 17.73
C VAL A 30 -31.87 20.90 18.80
N ALA A 31 -30.77 21.59 18.45
CA ALA A 31 -29.75 22.00 19.42
C ALA A 31 -30.32 22.95 20.48
N SER A 32 -31.09 23.97 20.08
CA SER A 32 -31.74 24.88 21.03
C SER A 32 -32.75 24.15 21.93
N LYS A 33 -33.55 23.23 21.38
CA LYS A 33 -34.44 22.39 22.20
C LYS A 33 -33.66 21.49 23.16
N LEU A 34 -32.53 20.93 22.71
CA LEU A 34 -31.66 20.11 23.55
C LEU A 34 -31.13 20.92 24.73
N GLU A 35 -30.57 22.11 24.49
CA GLU A 35 -30.09 23.03 25.53
C GLU A 35 -31.21 23.42 26.51
N GLU A 36 -32.41 23.73 26.01
CA GLU A 36 -33.57 24.02 26.87
C GLU A 36 -33.97 22.80 27.72
N THR A 37 -33.98 21.60 27.14
CA THR A 37 -34.30 20.37 27.89
C THR A 37 -33.22 20.02 28.89
N GLU A 38 -31.95 20.23 28.57
CA GLU A 38 -30.81 20.03 29.48
C GLU A 38 -30.87 21.03 30.64
N ALA A 39 -31.15 22.30 30.37
CA ALA A 39 -31.33 23.30 31.41
C ALA A 39 -32.52 22.97 32.34
N ARG A 40 -33.65 22.53 31.77
CA ARG A 40 -34.82 22.05 32.54
C ARG A 40 -34.48 20.82 33.37
N LEU A 41 -33.75 19.86 32.81
CA LEU A 41 -33.33 18.64 33.50
C LEU A 41 -32.35 18.96 34.64
N GLN A 42 -31.38 19.84 34.41
CA GLN A 42 -30.47 20.30 35.47
C GLN A 42 -31.22 21.02 36.58
N GLY A 43 -32.18 21.89 36.24
CA GLY A 43 -33.05 22.55 37.21
C GLY A 43 -33.89 21.56 38.02
N ALA A 44 -34.51 20.56 37.36
CA ALA A 44 -35.26 19.51 38.01
C ALA A 44 -34.38 18.64 38.91
N ARG A 45 -33.17 18.28 38.46
CA ARG A 45 -32.20 17.51 39.24
C ARG A 45 -31.75 18.26 40.49
N ARG A 46 -31.46 19.56 40.41
CA ARG A 46 -31.11 20.39 41.59
C ARG A 46 -32.24 20.38 42.61
N ARG A 47 -33.48 20.63 42.17
CA ARG A 47 -34.67 20.61 43.04
C ARG A 47 -34.89 19.24 43.67
N TYR A 48 -34.73 18.16 42.91
CA TYR A 48 -34.84 16.80 43.42
C TYR A 48 -33.77 16.50 44.48
N LEU A 49 -32.51 16.88 44.22
CA LEU A 49 -31.42 16.70 45.16
C LEU A 49 -31.66 17.49 46.45
N GLU A 50 -32.08 18.75 46.35
CA GLU A 50 -32.46 19.58 47.52
C GLU A 50 -33.58 18.92 48.34
N LEU A 51 -34.66 18.50 47.69
CA LEU A 51 -35.79 17.85 48.36
C LEU A 51 -35.39 16.51 48.99
N SER A 52 -34.63 15.67 48.27
CA SER A 52 -34.17 14.38 48.76
C SER A 52 -33.23 14.51 49.95
N LEU A 53 -32.38 15.55 49.97
CA LEU A 53 -31.46 15.82 51.06
C LEU A 53 -32.22 16.26 52.31
N VAL A 54 -33.15 17.21 52.17
CA VAL A 54 -34.02 17.65 53.27
C VAL A 54 -34.84 16.48 53.81
N HIS A 55 -35.40 15.66 52.92
CA HIS A 55 -36.18 14.47 53.27
C HIS A 55 -35.35 13.46 54.05
N SER A 56 -34.13 13.16 53.60
CA SER A 56 -33.23 12.22 54.28
C SER A 56 -32.81 12.70 55.68
N GLU A 57 -32.62 14.01 55.87
CA GLU A 57 -32.32 14.57 57.19
C GLU A 57 -33.56 14.59 58.10
N LEU A 58 -34.75 14.87 57.55
CA LEU A 58 -36.00 14.81 58.30
C LEU A 58 -36.29 13.37 58.76
N ALA A 59 -36.13 12.38 57.89
CA ALA A 59 -36.24 10.96 58.25
C ALA A 59 -35.24 10.60 59.36
N ALA A 60 -33.95 10.94 59.19
CA ALA A 60 -32.91 10.60 60.14
C ALA A 60 -33.05 11.31 61.51
N THR A 61 -33.65 12.50 61.56
CA THR A 61 -33.93 13.21 62.83
C THR A 61 -35.15 12.64 63.53
N LEU A 62 -36.21 12.33 62.79
CA LEU A 62 -37.38 11.64 63.33
C LEU A 62 -37.00 10.27 63.87
N ASP A 63 -36.23 9.47 63.13
CA ASP A 63 -35.75 8.15 63.55
C ASP A 63 -34.97 8.20 64.87
N ARG A 64 -34.12 9.21 65.04
CA ARG A 64 -33.34 9.40 66.26
C ARG A 64 -34.20 9.75 67.47
N ARG A 65 -35.23 10.59 67.28
CA ARG A 65 -36.18 10.95 68.34
C ARG A 65 -37.00 9.74 68.81
N HIS A 66 -37.35 8.84 67.90
CA HIS A 66 -38.02 7.59 68.25
C HIS A 66 -37.09 6.64 68.99
N ALA A 67 -35.83 6.53 68.55
CA ALA A 67 -34.83 5.75 69.26
C ALA A 67 -34.62 6.27 70.69
N SER A 68 -34.57 7.59 70.90
CA SER A 68 -34.46 8.16 72.26
C SER A 68 -35.70 7.93 73.14
N SER A 69 -36.92 8.00 72.58
CA SER A 69 -38.17 7.72 73.32
C SER A 69 -38.29 6.24 73.73
N THR A 70 -37.87 5.32 72.87
CA THR A 70 -37.91 3.86 73.18
C THR A 70 -36.85 3.42 74.19
N THR A 71 -35.71 4.09 74.28
CA THR A 71 -34.63 3.75 75.23
C THR A 71 -34.85 4.23 76.67
N ASN A 72 -35.81 5.14 76.93
CA ASN A 72 -35.98 5.75 78.25
C ASN A 72 -37.44 5.74 78.75
N PRO A 73 -38.02 4.56 79.08
CA PRO A 73 -39.44 4.43 79.44
C PRO A 73 -39.80 4.90 80.87
N ARG A 74 -38.86 5.48 81.64
CA ARG A 74 -39.04 5.72 83.09
C ARG A 74 -39.64 7.09 83.49
N SER A 75 -39.84 8.04 82.57
CA SER A 75 -40.54 9.29 82.88
C SER A 75 -42.01 9.22 82.45
N GLY A 76 -42.88 8.73 83.33
CA GLY A 76 -44.33 8.68 83.14
C GLY A 76 -45.02 10.05 83.19
N ARG A 77 -44.71 10.94 82.23
CA ARG A 77 -45.51 12.15 81.96
C ARG A 77 -46.02 12.10 80.52
N PRO A 78 -47.35 12.02 80.30
CA PRO A 78 -47.94 12.09 78.97
C PRO A 78 -47.98 13.56 78.54
N SER A 79 -46.88 14.07 78.01
CA SER A 79 -46.91 15.32 77.25
C SER A 79 -45.84 15.28 76.16
N ASP A 80 -46.27 15.59 74.94
CA ASP A 80 -45.49 15.81 73.70
C ASP A 80 -44.83 14.64 72.95
N ASP A 81 -44.89 13.40 73.44
CA ASP A 81 -44.29 12.26 72.72
C ASP A 81 -45.07 11.82 71.45
N GLY A 82 -46.27 12.40 71.24
CA GLY A 82 -47.03 12.25 70.00
C GLY A 82 -46.40 12.92 68.78
N GLY A 83 -45.42 13.82 69.00
CA GLY A 83 -44.75 14.55 67.93
C GLY A 83 -43.88 13.65 67.04
N GLY A 84 -43.09 12.76 67.62
CA GLY A 84 -42.24 11.85 66.83
C GLY A 84 -43.08 10.95 65.93
N ARG A 85 -44.02 10.21 66.52
CA ARG A 85 -44.86 9.22 65.82
C ARG A 85 -45.70 9.86 64.71
N GLY A 86 -46.33 11.00 64.99
CA GLY A 86 -47.09 11.75 63.99
C GLY A 86 -46.21 12.29 62.87
N GLY A 87 -44.97 12.70 63.17
CA GLY A 87 -44.02 13.15 62.15
C GLY A 87 -43.63 12.06 61.15
N ARG A 88 -43.42 10.81 61.61
CA ARG A 88 -43.13 9.66 60.73
C ARG A 88 -44.31 9.26 59.87
N GLU A 89 -45.51 9.23 60.44
CA GLU A 89 -46.74 8.90 59.70
C GLU A 89 -47.00 9.92 58.58
N VAL A 90 -46.75 11.21 58.84
CA VAL A 90 -46.84 12.28 57.83
C VAL A 90 -45.73 12.17 56.77
N LEU A 91 -44.51 11.81 57.17
CA LEU A 91 -43.39 11.63 56.24
C LEU A 91 -43.61 10.43 55.30
N ALA A 92 -44.04 9.29 55.84
CA ALA A 92 -44.35 8.08 55.08
C ALA A 92 -45.56 8.29 54.14
N ALA A 93 -46.58 9.02 54.60
CA ALA A 93 -47.71 9.42 53.73
C ALA A 93 -47.25 10.35 52.59
N GLY A 94 -46.29 11.24 52.86
CA GLY A 94 -45.65 12.10 51.86
C GLY A 94 -44.83 11.33 50.82
N GLU A 95 -44.05 10.32 51.25
CA GLU A 95 -43.31 9.42 50.37
C GLU A 95 -44.25 8.62 49.47
N ALA A 96 -45.28 8.01 50.06
CA ALA A 96 -46.30 7.27 49.34
C ALA A 96 -47.00 8.15 48.28
N GLN A 97 -47.31 9.41 48.63
CA GLN A 97 -47.89 10.37 47.69
C GLN A 97 -46.90 10.81 46.59
N HIS A 98 -45.60 10.87 46.88
CA HIS A 98 -44.58 11.18 45.88
C HIS A 98 -44.36 10.03 44.90
N CYS A 99 -44.31 8.78 45.39
CA CYS A 99 -44.24 7.58 44.57
C CYS A 99 -45.44 7.45 43.61
N LEU A 100 -46.64 7.79 44.08
CA LEU A 100 -47.86 7.83 43.25
C LEU A 100 -47.84 8.93 42.16
N ARG A 101 -47.16 10.06 42.41
CA ARG A 101 -47.00 11.12 41.40
C ARG A 101 -46.03 10.75 40.29
N LEU A 102 -45.04 9.91 40.58
CA LEU A 102 -44.10 9.40 39.58
C LEU A 102 -44.77 8.37 38.66
N HIS A 103 -45.81 7.69 39.12
CA HIS A 103 -46.53 6.66 38.38
C HIS A 103 -48.06 6.92 38.47
N PRO A 104 -48.63 7.76 37.59
CA PRO A 104 -50.02 8.22 37.69
C PRO A 104 -51.08 7.12 37.49
N GLN A 105 -50.68 5.92 37.10
CA GLN A 105 -51.56 4.76 36.88
C GLN A 105 -51.43 3.67 37.96
N ALA A 106 -50.50 3.81 38.92
CA ALA A 106 -50.27 2.79 39.94
C ALA A 106 -51.06 3.10 41.21
N THR A 107 -51.85 2.14 41.71
CA THR A 107 -52.35 2.15 43.08
C THR A 107 -51.29 1.50 43.97
N LEU A 108 -50.70 2.26 44.90
CA LEU A 108 -49.78 1.72 45.90
C LEU A 108 -50.63 0.91 46.89
N LEU A 109 -50.65 -0.42 46.75
CA LEU A 109 -51.44 -1.34 47.59
C LEU A 109 -52.96 -1.06 47.55
N GLY A 110 -53.51 -0.59 46.43
CA GLY A 110 -54.95 -0.29 46.31
C GLY A 110 -55.39 1.07 46.88
N LEU A 111 -54.47 1.88 47.41
CA LEU A 111 -54.76 3.20 47.97
C LEU A 111 -54.63 4.30 46.91
N SER A 112 -55.69 5.09 46.73
CA SER A 112 -55.70 6.33 45.94
C SER A 112 -55.00 7.48 46.70
N SER A 113 -54.46 8.47 45.97
CA SER A 113 -53.86 9.70 46.53
C SER A 113 -54.78 10.43 47.52
N ASP A 114 -56.11 10.30 47.36
CA ASP A 114 -57.08 10.93 48.25
C ASP A 114 -57.21 10.20 49.60
N HIS A 115 -57.02 8.88 49.62
CA HIS A 115 -57.02 8.09 50.86
C HIS A 115 -55.78 8.34 51.72
N LEU A 116 -54.62 8.59 51.09
CA LEU A 116 -53.39 8.95 51.81
C LEU A 116 -53.42 10.37 52.40
N ARG A 117 -54.18 11.29 51.79
CA ARG A 117 -54.44 12.63 52.34
C ARG A 117 -55.35 12.59 53.57
N LEU A 118 -56.33 11.69 53.57
CA LEU A 118 -57.25 11.47 54.69
C LEU A 118 -56.59 10.67 55.85
N ALA A 119 -55.65 9.78 55.53
CA ALA A 119 -54.90 8.98 56.50
C ALA A 119 -53.63 9.66 57.03
N GLY A 120 -53.26 10.83 56.49
CA GLY A 120 -52.13 11.60 56.99
C GLY A 120 -52.33 11.93 58.47
N GLY A 121 -51.48 11.38 59.33
CA GLY A 121 -51.57 11.53 60.78
C GLY A 121 -51.63 12.99 61.24
N ARG A 122 -51.95 13.19 62.54
CA ARG A 122 -52.06 14.54 63.12
C ARG A 122 -50.82 15.37 62.77
N PRO A 123 -50.99 16.57 62.17
CA PRO A 123 -49.85 17.41 61.87
C PRO A 123 -49.12 17.73 63.17
N LEU A 124 -47.78 17.66 63.13
CA LEU A 124 -46.92 18.12 64.21
C LEU A 124 -47.42 19.49 64.72
N THR A 125 -47.55 19.64 66.04
CA THR A 125 -47.85 20.92 66.71
C THR A 125 -46.72 21.92 66.43
N GLY A 126 -47.02 23.23 66.46
CA GLY A 126 -46.09 24.29 66.05
C GLY A 126 -44.73 24.21 66.75
N THR A 127 -44.72 23.94 68.05
CA THR A 127 -43.52 23.76 68.87
C THR A 127 -42.68 22.55 68.45
N GLY A 128 -43.31 21.44 68.09
CA GLY A 128 -42.64 20.22 67.60
C GLY A 128 -42.02 20.41 66.21
N LYS A 129 -42.70 21.13 65.31
CA LYS A 129 -42.18 21.47 63.97
C LYS A 129 -40.94 22.34 64.06
N GLU A 130 -40.98 23.38 64.89
CA GLU A 130 -39.86 24.31 65.09
C GLU A 130 -38.64 23.59 65.69
N ALA A 131 -38.85 22.70 66.64
CA ALA A 131 -37.78 21.90 67.24
C ALA A 131 -37.13 20.93 66.23
N VAL A 132 -37.91 20.26 65.37
CA VAL A 132 -37.36 19.39 64.30
C VAL A 132 -36.60 20.23 63.28
N LEU A 133 -37.16 21.37 62.88
CA LEU A 133 -36.52 22.27 61.92
C LEU A 133 -35.16 22.76 62.43
N ARG A 134 -35.05 23.14 63.70
CA ARG A 134 -33.79 23.60 64.30
C ARG A 134 -32.72 22.52 64.31
N GLU A 135 -33.08 21.29 64.67
CA GLU A 135 -32.17 20.14 64.70
C GLU A 135 -31.67 19.75 63.29
N VAL A 136 -32.56 19.80 62.29
CA VAL A 136 -32.18 19.61 60.87
C VAL A 136 -31.24 20.72 60.40
N GLN A 137 -31.50 21.98 60.75
CA GLN A 137 -30.63 23.11 60.41
C GLN A 137 -29.24 22.96 61.03
N GLU A 138 -29.14 22.58 62.31
CA GLU A 138 -27.87 22.33 63.00
C GLU A 138 -27.07 21.20 62.34
N ARG A 139 -27.73 20.10 61.94
CA ARG A 139 -27.08 18.99 61.22
C ARG A 139 -26.60 19.36 59.83
N LEU A 140 -27.40 20.11 59.07
CA LEU A 140 -27.01 20.62 57.76
C LEU A 140 -25.79 21.54 57.88
N LYS A 141 -25.79 22.45 58.86
CA LYS A 141 -24.62 23.29 59.18
C LYS A 141 -23.38 22.44 59.50
N ALA A 142 -23.52 21.41 60.34
CA ALA A 142 -22.41 20.52 60.69
C ALA A 142 -21.87 19.71 59.49
N LYS A 143 -22.73 19.34 58.53
CA LYS A 143 -22.30 18.68 57.28
C LYS A 143 -21.58 19.66 56.35
N CYS A 144 -22.10 20.88 56.18
CA CYS A 144 -21.44 21.92 55.40
C CYS A 144 -20.05 22.27 55.96
N LEU A 145 -19.93 22.34 57.29
CA LEU A 145 -18.64 22.54 57.97
C LEU A 145 -17.66 21.38 57.69
N ARG A 146 -18.11 20.12 57.75
CA ARG A 146 -17.27 18.96 57.41
C ARG A 146 -16.78 18.99 55.96
N VAL A 147 -17.63 19.37 55.02
CA VAL A 147 -17.26 19.50 53.60
C VAL A 147 -16.25 20.63 53.40
N ALA A 148 -16.45 21.77 54.05
CA ALA A 148 -15.49 22.88 54.00
C ALA A 148 -14.13 22.49 54.59
N GLN A 149 -14.12 21.78 55.72
CA GLN A 149 -12.90 21.29 56.36
C GLN A 149 -12.14 20.28 55.49
N TRP A 150 -12.85 19.43 54.75
CA TRP A 150 -12.23 18.48 53.82
C TRP A 150 -11.56 19.17 52.64
N HIS A 151 -12.20 20.20 52.07
CA HIS A 151 -11.64 20.95 50.95
C HIS A 151 -10.48 21.87 51.37
N SER A 152 -10.52 22.45 52.57
CA SER A 152 -9.41 23.21 53.12
C SER A 152 -8.44 22.28 53.84
N GLU A 153 -7.60 21.57 53.09
CA GLU A 153 -6.55 20.65 53.56
C GLU A 153 -5.88 21.11 54.89
N GLY A 154 -6.41 20.68 56.03
CA GLY A 154 -5.80 20.86 57.36
C GLY A 154 -5.70 22.29 57.92
N LYS A 155 -6.04 23.36 57.19
CA LYS A 155 -6.00 24.75 57.73
C LYS A 155 -7.33 25.14 58.38
N ALA A 156 -7.66 24.46 59.48
CA ALA A 156 -8.74 24.85 60.37
C ALA A 156 -8.32 26.07 61.21
N SER A 157 -8.24 27.24 60.59
CA SER A 157 -8.07 28.51 61.33
C SER A 157 -9.12 29.50 60.84
N GLY A 158 -10.17 29.66 61.63
CA GLY A 158 -11.29 30.57 61.37
C GLY A 158 -12.54 30.20 62.17
N SER A 159 -13.31 31.22 62.54
CA SER A 159 -14.61 31.08 63.22
C SER A 159 -15.58 30.20 62.42
N GLU A 160 -16.56 29.58 63.09
CA GLU A 160 -17.62 28.78 62.44
C GLU A 160 -18.35 29.56 61.35
N SER A 161 -18.54 30.88 61.54
CA SER A 161 -19.11 31.79 60.55
C SER A 161 -18.25 31.90 59.27
N LEU A 162 -16.92 31.92 59.41
CA LEU A 162 -15.99 31.95 58.28
C LEU A 162 -15.97 30.61 57.54
N GLN A 163 -16.05 29.49 58.27
CA GLN A 163 -16.10 28.16 57.66
C GLN A 163 -17.42 27.92 56.90
N LEU A 164 -18.56 28.43 57.40
CA LEU A 164 -19.83 28.40 56.68
C LEU A 164 -19.81 29.31 55.43
N ALA A 165 -19.22 30.49 55.51
CA ALA A 165 -19.03 31.36 54.36
C ALA A 165 -18.14 30.69 53.28
N LYS A 166 -17.07 30.00 53.69
CA LYS A 166 -16.24 29.19 52.79
C LYS A 166 -17.02 28.02 52.18
N ALA A 167 -17.87 27.34 52.95
CA ALA A 167 -18.73 26.27 52.45
C ALA A 167 -19.72 26.77 51.38
N ALA A 168 -20.24 27.99 51.54
CA ALA A 168 -21.13 28.62 50.56
C ALA A 168 -20.41 29.02 49.25
N GLN A 169 -19.12 29.35 49.33
CA GLN A 169 -18.30 29.69 48.15
C GLN A 169 -17.72 28.47 47.42
N LEU A 170 -17.65 27.32 48.09
CA LEU A 170 -17.08 26.08 47.56
C LEU A 170 -17.66 25.62 46.21
N PRO A 171 -18.99 25.66 45.97
CA PRO A 171 -19.55 25.29 44.68
C PRO A 171 -19.04 26.17 43.53
N GLY A 172 -18.80 27.46 43.80
CA GLY A 172 -18.21 28.38 42.84
C GLY A 172 -16.75 28.06 42.52
N LEU A 173 -15.96 27.73 43.54
CA LEU A 173 -14.56 27.31 43.38
C LEU A 173 -14.44 26.00 42.61
N VAL A 174 -15.27 25.00 42.95
CA VAL A 174 -15.32 23.72 42.25
C VAL A 174 -15.75 23.90 40.79
N ALA A 175 -16.74 24.75 40.52
CA ALA A 175 -17.13 25.07 39.14
C ALA A 175 -15.99 25.76 38.37
N GLN A 176 -15.24 26.68 38.99
CA GLN A 176 -14.07 27.29 38.37
C GLN A 176 -12.95 26.27 38.09
N GLN A 177 -12.70 25.35 39.01
CA GLN A 177 -11.72 24.28 38.84
C GLN A 177 -12.13 23.34 37.70
N ILE A 178 -13.39 22.92 37.63
CA ILE A 178 -13.93 22.10 36.53
C ILE A 178 -13.74 22.83 35.21
N ASN A 179 -14.15 24.11 35.12
CA ASN A 179 -13.97 24.89 33.90
C ASN A 179 -12.49 25.02 33.49
N SER A 180 -11.59 25.18 34.47
CA SER A 180 -10.15 25.24 34.21
C SER A 180 -9.62 23.90 33.68
N LEU A 181 -10.05 22.78 34.26
CA LEU A 181 -9.70 21.44 33.80
C LEU A 181 -10.21 21.19 32.39
N ASP A 182 -11.47 21.53 32.09
CA ASP A 182 -12.06 21.39 30.76
C ASP A 182 -11.27 22.22 29.72
N SER A 183 -10.84 23.43 30.09
CA SER A 183 -10.03 24.27 29.22
C SER A 183 -8.65 23.66 28.93
N VAL A 184 -7.99 23.10 29.94
CA VAL A 184 -6.69 22.44 29.82
C VAL A 184 -6.82 21.14 29.00
N GLU A 185 -7.88 20.37 29.22
CA GLU A 185 -8.17 19.19 28.41
C GLU A 185 -8.40 19.54 26.93
N ALA A 186 -9.13 20.62 26.65
CA ALA A 186 -9.34 21.10 25.29
C ALA A 186 -8.02 21.51 24.61
N GLN A 187 -7.17 22.24 25.32
CA GLN A 187 -5.83 22.60 24.84
C GLN A 187 -4.96 21.36 24.60
N LEU A 188 -4.99 20.38 25.52
CA LEU A 188 -4.25 19.13 25.39
C LEU A 188 -4.73 18.32 24.18
N ARG A 189 -6.04 18.26 23.95
CA ARG A 189 -6.62 17.61 22.76
C ARG A 189 -6.13 18.29 21.47
N GLU A 190 -6.07 19.61 21.44
CA GLU A 190 -5.60 20.34 20.25
C GLU A 190 -4.10 20.15 20.02
N LYS A 191 -3.29 20.23 21.07
CA LYS A 191 -1.85 19.96 20.99
C LYS A 191 -1.54 18.53 20.57
N ARG A 192 -2.35 17.54 20.99
CA ARG A 192 -2.23 16.17 20.51
C ARG A 192 -2.51 16.05 19.00
N LYS A 193 -3.53 16.75 18.49
CA LYS A 193 -3.80 16.77 17.03
C LYS A 193 -2.69 17.47 16.26
N GLU A 194 -2.22 18.63 16.73
CA GLU A 194 -1.08 19.33 16.13
C GLU A 194 0.16 18.42 16.08
N ASN A 195 0.44 17.71 17.17
CA ASN A 195 1.58 16.80 17.24
C ASN A 195 1.41 15.60 16.30
N ALA A 196 0.22 15.00 16.22
CA ALA A 196 -0.05 13.91 15.29
C ALA A 196 0.14 14.35 13.82
N LEU A 197 -0.29 15.58 13.47
CA LEU A 197 -0.07 16.16 12.14
C LEU A 197 1.43 16.36 11.86
N ARG A 198 2.18 16.92 12.80
CA ARG A 198 3.64 17.07 12.67
C ARG A 198 4.35 15.73 12.53
N GLN A 199 3.98 14.75 13.35
CA GLN A 199 4.53 13.39 13.27
C GLN A 199 4.27 12.76 11.90
N HIS A 200 3.06 12.92 11.37
CA HIS A 200 2.73 12.44 10.03
C HIS A 200 3.56 13.14 8.94
N GLN A 201 3.75 14.45 9.03
CA GLN A 201 4.60 15.21 8.11
C GLN A 201 6.07 14.75 8.17
N HIS A 202 6.62 14.58 9.38
CA HIS A 202 7.98 14.09 9.57
C HIS A 202 8.15 12.68 9.01
N TYR A 203 7.18 11.78 9.26
CA TYR A 203 7.20 10.43 8.72
C TYR A 203 7.16 10.43 7.19
N LYS A 204 6.30 11.27 6.59
CA LYS A 204 6.22 11.43 5.13
C LYS A 204 7.56 11.86 4.54
N ILE A 205 8.21 12.88 5.10
CA ILE A 205 9.53 13.35 4.65
C ILE A 205 10.58 12.24 4.80
N LEU A 206 10.53 11.47 5.89
CA LEU A 206 11.46 10.37 6.12
C LEU A 206 11.31 9.27 5.05
N VAL A 207 10.07 8.94 4.68
CA VAL A 207 9.80 7.97 3.61
C VAL A 207 10.29 8.49 2.26
N GLU A 208 9.95 9.73 1.89
CA GLU A 208 10.39 10.36 0.64
C GLU A 208 11.92 10.41 0.54
N THR A 209 12.61 10.78 1.63
CA THR A 209 14.08 10.80 1.66
C THR A 209 14.69 9.40 1.59
N SER A 210 14.08 8.40 2.22
CA SER A 210 14.50 7.01 2.12
C SER A 210 14.35 6.47 0.69
N GLU A 211 13.25 6.78 0.01
CA GLU A 211 13.01 6.38 -1.39
C GLU A 211 14.01 7.06 -2.34
N MET A 212 14.27 8.35 -2.16
CA MET A 212 15.29 9.07 -2.93
C MET A 212 16.68 8.48 -2.74
N LEU A 213 17.07 8.16 -1.50
CA LEU A 213 18.36 7.53 -1.20
C LEU A 213 18.44 6.12 -1.81
N HIS A 214 17.36 5.35 -1.74
CA HIS A 214 17.30 4.03 -2.37
C HIS A 214 17.48 4.12 -3.88
N GLY A 215 16.74 5.00 -4.55
CA GLY A 215 16.87 5.22 -5.99
C GLY A 215 18.28 5.70 -6.39
N ALA A 216 18.90 6.58 -5.60
CA ALA A 216 20.28 7.02 -5.85
C ALA A 216 21.29 5.88 -5.69
N LEU A 217 21.12 5.01 -4.68
CA LEU A 217 21.96 3.83 -4.48
C LEU A 217 21.81 2.81 -5.61
N GLU A 218 20.58 2.57 -6.08
CA GLU A 218 20.32 1.69 -7.21
C GLU A 218 20.95 2.21 -8.49
N GLN A 219 20.81 3.51 -8.78
CA GLN A 219 21.46 4.16 -9.92
C GLN A 219 23.00 4.07 -9.82
N ALA A 220 23.57 4.33 -8.64
CA ALA A 220 25.01 4.21 -8.42
C ALA A 220 25.50 2.77 -8.61
N ARG A 221 24.74 1.78 -8.12
CA ARG A 221 25.03 0.36 -8.29
C ARG A 221 24.95 -0.06 -9.76
N LEU A 222 23.87 0.29 -10.46
CA LEU A 222 23.71 0.03 -11.88
C LEU A 222 24.83 0.68 -12.70
N GLY A 223 25.19 1.92 -12.40
CA GLY A 223 26.29 2.62 -13.05
C GLY A 223 27.67 2.01 -12.75
N SER A 224 27.88 1.43 -11.57
CA SER A 224 29.10 0.68 -11.24
C SER A 224 29.17 -0.65 -12.02
N VAL A 225 28.07 -1.40 -12.03
CA VAL A 225 27.97 -2.67 -12.76
C VAL A 225 28.16 -2.45 -14.25
N ALA A 226 27.48 -1.47 -14.85
CA ALA A 226 27.62 -1.13 -16.26
C ALA A 226 29.07 -0.79 -16.63
N ARG A 227 29.78 -0.01 -15.80
CA ARG A 227 31.20 0.29 -16.00
C ARG A 227 32.07 -0.96 -15.93
N SER A 228 31.84 -1.84 -14.97
CA SER A 228 32.60 -3.09 -14.85
C SER A 228 32.36 -4.03 -16.03
N GLU A 229 31.13 -4.15 -16.51
CA GLU A 229 30.78 -4.95 -17.68
C GLU A 229 31.38 -4.36 -18.96
N GLN A 230 31.40 -3.03 -19.09
CA GLN A 230 32.04 -2.38 -20.24
C GLN A 230 33.55 -2.67 -20.30
N VAL A 231 34.27 -2.55 -19.17
CA VAL A 231 35.70 -2.91 -19.09
C VAL A 231 35.91 -4.40 -19.43
N ARG A 232 35.00 -5.27 -18.99
CA ARG A 232 35.05 -6.70 -19.31
C ARG A 232 34.84 -6.98 -20.79
N LEU A 233 33.88 -6.29 -21.42
CA LEU A 233 33.62 -6.38 -22.86
C LEU A 233 34.83 -5.89 -23.66
N ASP A 234 35.39 -4.73 -23.29
CA ASP A 234 36.58 -4.18 -23.95
C ASP A 234 37.77 -5.15 -23.85
N TYR A 235 37.98 -5.75 -22.67
CA TYR A 235 39.01 -6.78 -22.48
C TYR A 235 38.76 -8.01 -23.35
N LEU A 236 37.52 -8.52 -23.41
CA LEU A 236 37.17 -9.68 -24.23
C LEU A 236 37.30 -9.38 -25.72
N GLN A 237 36.94 -8.18 -26.15
CA GLN A 237 37.11 -7.71 -27.52
C GLN A 237 38.59 -7.65 -27.88
N ALA A 238 39.42 -7.01 -27.05
CA ALA A 238 40.87 -6.94 -27.25
C ALA A 238 41.53 -8.33 -27.26
N ARG A 239 41.06 -9.25 -26.40
CA ARG A 239 41.52 -10.64 -26.40
C ARG A 239 41.12 -11.37 -27.68
N THR A 240 39.91 -11.16 -28.17
CA THR A 240 39.40 -11.80 -29.39
C THR A 240 40.14 -11.28 -30.62
N THR A 241 40.38 -9.97 -30.72
CA THR A 241 41.17 -9.40 -31.82
C THR A 241 42.62 -9.90 -31.80
N ALA A 242 43.24 -10.03 -30.62
CA ALA A 242 44.56 -10.62 -30.49
C ALA A 242 44.60 -12.10 -30.93
N LEU A 243 43.56 -12.88 -30.61
CA LEU A 243 43.44 -14.27 -31.05
C LEU A 243 43.25 -14.39 -32.57
N LEU A 244 42.44 -13.53 -33.18
CA LEU A 244 42.30 -13.46 -34.64
C LEU A 244 43.64 -13.14 -35.30
N GLY A 245 44.36 -12.13 -34.79
CA GLY A 245 45.70 -11.81 -35.30
C GLY A 245 46.68 -12.98 -35.14
N LYS A 246 46.61 -13.73 -34.03
CA LYS A 246 47.41 -14.94 -33.84
C LYS A 246 47.04 -16.04 -34.85
N GLN A 247 45.75 -16.23 -35.12
CA GLN A 247 45.27 -17.17 -36.13
C GLN A 247 45.79 -16.81 -37.53
N ASP A 248 45.73 -15.54 -37.91
CA ASP A 248 46.23 -15.06 -39.20
C ASP A 248 47.74 -15.29 -39.34
N VAL A 249 48.52 -14.97 -38.31
CA VAL A 249 49.97 -15.24 -38.29
C VAL A 249 50.25 -16.73 -38.47
N MET A 250 49.51 -17.60 -37.78
CA MET A 250 49.66 -19.06 -37.93
C MET A 250 49.28 -19.53 -39.34
N TYR A 251 48.21 -18.98 -39.92
CA TYR A 251 47.80 -19.25 -41.30
C TYR A 251 48.89 -18.86 -42.31
N TYR A 252 49.48 -17.66 -42.18
CA TYR A 252 50.57 -17.22 -43.06
C TYR A 252 51.86 -18.01 -42.84
N GLN A 253 52.18 -18.41 -41.62
CA GLN A 253 53.32 -19.30 -41.34
C GLN A 253 53.13 -20.66 -42.01
N LEU A 254 51.93 -21.23 -41.94
CA LEU A 254 51.59 -22.47 -42.62
C LEU A 254 51.65 -22.30 -44.15
N LEU A 255 51.12 -21.21 -44.70
CA LEU A 255 51.21 -20.92 -46.13
C LEU A 255 52.67 -20.79 -46.60
N LYS A 256 53.51 -20.09 -45.84
CA LYS A 256 54.96 -20.01 -46.11
C LYS A 256 55.64 -21.38 -46.03
N GLY A 257 55.23 -22.23 -45.09
CA GLY A 257 55.73 -23.60 -44.95
C GLY A 257 55.30 -24.52 -46.10
N ILE A 258 54.10 -24.35 -46.66
CA ILE A 258 53.61 -25.09 -47.83
C ILE A 258 54.29 -24.59 -49.10
N CYS A 259 54.28 -23.27 -49.31
CA CYS A 259 54.84 -22.55 -50.45
C CYS A 259 56.31 -22.20 -50.21
N SER A 260 57.14 -23.17 -49.81
CA SER A 260 58.58 -22.91 -49.70
C SER A 260 59.16 -22.62 -51.09
N ASP A 261 60.12 -21.71 -51.18
CA ASP A 261 60.71 -21.28 -52.45
C ASP A 261 61.27 -22.47 -53.24
N GLY A 262 61.88 -23.43 -52.54
CA GLY A 262 62.35 -24.68 -53.14
C GLY A 262 61.23 -25.54 -53.74
N ARG A 263 60.07 -25.65 -53.08
CA ARG A 263 58.92 -26.40 -53.62
C ARG A 263 58.27 -25.66 -54.79
N LEU A 264 58.16 -24.33 -54.73
CA LEU A 264 57.65 -23.52 -55.82
C LEU A 264 58.57 -23.58 -57.04
N GLN A 265 59.88 -23.53 -56.84
CA GLN A 265 60.87 -23.68 -57.90
C GLN A 265 60.80 -25.07 -58.53
N ALA A 266 60.75 -26.13 -57.72
CA ALA A 266 60.56 -27.50 -58.21
C ALA A 266 59.25 -27.64 -59.01
N LEU A 267 58.14 -27.06 -58.54
CA LEU A 267 56.87 -27.07 -59.26
C LEU A 267 56.97 -26.31 -60.60
N LYS A 268 57.66 -25.17 -60.63
CA LYS A 268 57.92 -24.39 -61.86
C LYS A 268 58.79 -25.18 -62.84
N GLU A 269 59.81 -25.89 -62.36
CA GLU A 269 60.68 -26.74 -63.18
C GLU A 269 59.93 -27.96 -63.73
N ILE A 270 59.11 -28.63 -62.91
CA ILE A 270 58.23 -29.71 -63.39
C ILE A 270 57.27 -29.17 -64.45
N ARG A 271 56.68 -27.99 -64.24
CA ARG A 271 55.78 -27.35 -65.21
C ARG A 271 56.49 -27.01 -66.51
N SER A 272 57.72 -26.47 -66.45
CA SER A 272 58.49 -26.14 -67.65
C SER A 272 58.93 -27.39 -68.42
N LEU A 273 59.34 -28.45 -67.72
CA LEU A 273 59.65 -29.76 -68.31
C LEU A 273 58.43 -30.38 -68.98
N MET A 274 57.27 -30.38 -68.31
CA MET A 274 56.02 -30.88 -68.89
C MET A 274 55.62 -30.06 -70.12
N ALA A 275 55.73 -28.73 -70.07
CA ALA A 275 55.44 -27.87 -71.22
C ALA A 275 56.43 -28.06 -72.38
N ALA A 276 57.70 -28.33 -72.11
CA ALA A 276 58.69 -28.67 -73.13
C ALA A 276 58.41 -30.03 -73.77
N ARG A 277 58.07 -31.04 -72.96
CA ARG A 277 57.65 -32.36 -73.46
C ARG A 277 56.38 -32.28 -74.31
N LEU A 278 55.38 -31.51 -73.87
CA LEU A 278 54.15 -31.31 -74.62
C LEU A 278 54.44 -30.70 -75.99
N ARG A 279 55.23 -29.61 -76.05
CA ARG A 279 55.64 -29.00 -77.31
C ARG A 279 56.42 -29.97 -78.20
N GLY A 280 57.34 -30.76 -77.65
CA GLY A 280 58.06 -31.78 -78.40
C GLY A 280 57.13 -32.84 -79.00
N VAL A 281 56.11 -33.27 -78.24
CA VAL A 281 55.09 -34.20 -78.74
C VAL A 281 54.20 -33.55 -79.80
N GLU A 282 53.82 -32.28 -79.65
CA GLU A 282 53.06 -31.53 -80.65
C GLU A 282 53.87 -31.34 -81.94
N GLU A 283 55.16 -31.06 -81.85
CA GLU A 283 56.08 -30.99 -83.00
C GLU A 283 56.22 -32.35 -83.69
N GLN A 284 56.41 -33.43 -82.93
CA GLN A 284 56.45 -34.79 -83.46
C GLN A 284 55.13 -35.17 -84.13
N LEU A 285 54.00 -34.79 -83.55
CA LEU A 285 52.67 -34.96 -84.14
C LEU A 285 52.55 -34.18 -85.45
N ALA A 286 52.99 -32.92 -85.47
CA ALA A 286 52.96 -32.10 -86.68
C ALA A 286 53.87 -32.66 -87.78
N GLN A 287 55.06 -33.15 -87.42
CA GLN A 287 55.99 -33.80 -88.35
C GLN A 287 55.40 -35.10 -88.92
N THR A 288 54.86 -35.97 -88.07
CA THR A 288 54.22 -37.22 -88.52
C THR A 288 52.98 -36.96 -89.36
N GLN A 289 52.17 -35.95 -89.04
CA GLN A 289 51.08 -35.52 -89.90
C GLN A 289 51.57 -34.98 -91.24
N HIS A 290 52.68 -34.23 -91.27
CA HIS A 290 53.27 -33.73 -92.50
C HIS A 290 53.80 -34.86 -93.38
N THR A 291 54.54 -35.82 -92.81
CA THR A 291 55.02 -36.99 -93.56
C THR A 291 53.88 -37.85 -94.06
N LEU A 292 52.84 -38.08 -93.25
CA LEU A 292 51.63 -38.78 -93.70
C LEU A 292 50.94 -38.07 -94.86
N ARG A 293 50.84 -36.73 -94.83
CA ARG A 293 50.31 -35.94 -95.96
C ARG A 293 51.17 -36.08 -97.20
N HIS A 294 52.49 -36.09 -97.06
CA HIS A 294 53.42 -36.28 -98.17
C HIS A 294 53.32 -37.69 -98.79
N TYR A 295 53.24 -38.74 -97.96
CA TYR A 295 52.97 -40.09 -98.45
C TYR A 295 51.61 -40.20 -99.12
N HIS A 296 50.60 -39.51 -98.58
CA HIS A 296 49.27 -39.47 -99.19
C HIS A 296 49.28 -38.80 -100.56
N SER A 297 50.06 -37.72 -100.77
CA SER A 297 50.21 -37.07 -102.08
C SER A 297 51.04 -37.87 -103.09
N LEU A 298 51.99 -38.69 -102.63
CA LEU A 298 52.70 -39.65 -103.48
C LEU A 298 51.83 -40.85 -103.87
N GLY A 299 50.80 -41.18 -103.08
CA GLY A 299 49.84 -42.24 -103.36
C GLY A 299 49.27 -42.24 -104.79
N PRO A 300 48.71 -41.12 -105.30
CA PRO A 300 48.22 -41.06 -106.69
C PRO A 300 49.33 -41.18 -107.73
N GLU A 301 50.53 -40.65 -107.48
CA GLU A 301 51.68 -40.80 -108.40
C GLU A 301 52.15 -42.25 -108.48
N LEU A 302 52.29 -42.94 -107.33
CA LEU A 302 52.61 -44.37 -107.25
C LEU A 302 51.52 -45.24 -107.88
N ALA A 303 50.24 -44.90 -107.69
CA ALA A 303 49.14 -45.60 -108.34
C ALA A 303 49.21 -45.45 -109.87
N SER A 304 49.52 -44.25 -110.37
CA SER A 304 49.71 -44.00 -111.81
C SER A 304 50.92 -44.77 -112.36
N LEU A 305 52.03 -44.83 -111.62
CA LEU A 305 53.22 -45.58 -112.00
C LEU A 305 52.96 -47.08 -112.00
N ALA A 306 52.24 -47.60 -111.00
CA ALA A 306 51.83 -49.00 -110.95
C ALA A 306 50.89 -49.36 -112.11
N GLN A 307 50.01 -48.43 -112.50
CA GLN A 307 49.12 -48.61 -113.66
C GLN A 307 49.91 -48.60 -114.98
N GLN A 308 50.91 -47.73 -115.13
CA GLN A 308 51.83 -47.74 -116.27
C GLN A 308 52.68 -49.01 -116.32
N TYR A 309 53.15 -49.50 -115.17
CA TYR A 309 53.86 -50.78 -115.07
C TYR A 309 52.95 -51.96 -115.43
N ALA A 310 51.71 -51.98 -114.96
CA ALA A 310 50.74 -53.01 -115.34
C ALA A 310 50.40 -52.98 -116.85
N ALA A 311 50.27 -51.78 -117.44
CA ALA A 311 50.07 -51.63 -118.87
C ALA A 311 51.26 -52.14 -119.69
N THR A 312 52.48 -51.81 -119.27
CA THR A 312 53.70 -52.32 -119.94
C THR A 312 53.87 -53.83 -119.77
N LEU A 313 53.52 -54.40 -118.61
CA LEU A 313 53.46 -55.86 -118.43
C LEU A 313 52.44 -56.50 -119.37
N ALA A 314 51.24 -55.94 -119.49
CA ALA A 314 50.22 -56.44 -120.42
C ALA A 314 50.68 -56.33 -121.89
N GLU A 315 51.41 -55.26 -122.26
CA GLU A 315 52.03 -55.17 -123.58
C GLU A 315 53.13 -56.22 -123.79
N ILE A 316 53.95 -56.50 -122.78
CA ILE A 316 54.98 -57.54 -122.84
C ILE A 316 54.31 -58.91 -123.00
N GLU A 317 53.28 -59.21 -122.21
CA GLU A 317 52.51 -60.45 -122.31
C GLU A 317 51.83 -60.56 -123.68
N ASN A 318 51.25 -59.48 -124.21
CA ASN A 318 50.65 -59.49 -125.55
C ASN A 318 51.70 -59.68 -126.66
N LYS A 319 52.89 -59.06 -126.53
CA LYS A 319 54.02 -59.29 -127.45
C LYS A 319 54.55 -60.72 -127.36
N GLN A 320 54.63 -61.29 -126.16
CA GLN A 320 54.99 -62.70 -125.95
C GLN A 320 53.94 -63.64 -126.53
N TRP A 321 52.65 -63.34 -126.33
CA TRP A 321 51.55 -64.07 -126.93
C TRP A 321 51.61 -64.00 -128.45
N ALA A 322 51.77 -62.82 -129.04
CA ALA A 322 51.94 -62.62 -130.48
C ALA A 322 53.16 -63.37 -131.02
N LEU A 323 54.28 -63.42 -130.29
CA LEU A 323 55.45 -64.23 -130.65
C LEU A 323 55.15 -65.73 -130.61
N THR A 324 54.44 -66.22 -129.58
CA THR A 324 54.03 -67.63 -129.52
C THR A 324 53.02 -68.01 -130.61
N GLU A 325 52.17 -67.08 -131.02
CA GLU A 325 51.18 -67.32 -132.06
C GLU A 325 51.78 -67.21 -133.47
N LEU A 326 52.74 -66.30 -133.69
CA LEU A 326 53.60 -66.29 -134.89
C LEU A 326 54.44 -67.56 -135.01
N LEU A 327 54.89 -68.12 -133.88
CA LEU A 327 55.56 -69.44 -133.83
C LEU A 327 54.60 -70.60 -134.15
N LYS A 328 53.29 -70.45 -133.92
CA LYS A 328 52.27 -71.44 -134.29
C LYS A 328 51.70 -71.25 -135.71
N SER A 329 51.78 -70.05 -136.27
CA SER A 329 51.19 -69.70 -137.57
C SER A 329 52.18 -69.69 -138.75
N CYS A 330 53.39 -70.25 -138.58
CA CYS A 330 54.30 -70.50 -139.70
C CYS A 330 54.34 -72.01 -140.02
N PRO A 331 53.54 -72.46 -141.02
CA PRO A 331 53.57 -73.82 -141.53
C PRO A 331 54.85 -74.08 -142.34
N THR A 332 55.36 -75.30 -142.17
CA THR A 332 56.25 -75.97 -143.11
C THR A 332 55.61 -76.12 -144.50
N THR A 333 56.27 -75.55 -145.50
CA THR A 333 56.35 -75.98 -146.92
C THR A 333 57.86 -76.07 -147.19
N ASN A 334 58.48 -77.14 -147.70
CA ASN A 334 58.13 -77.97 -148.87
C ASN A 334 57.44 -77.21 -149.98
#